data_AF-A0A959NKA4-F1
#
_entry.id   AF-A0A959NKA4-F1
#
_cell.length_a   1.000
_cell.length_b   1.000
_cell.length_c   1.000
_cell.angle_alpha   90.00
_cell.angle_beta   90.00
_cell.angle_gamma   90.00
#
_symmetry.space_group_name_H-M   'P 1'
#
loop_
_entity.id
_entity.type
_entity.pdbx_description
1 polymer ?
#
loop_
_entity_poly.entity_id
_entity_poly.type
_entity_poly.pdbx_seq_one_letter_code
_entity_poly.pdbx_strand_id
1 'polypeptide(L)'
;MYPNKHKQIVTSLMDGRFITIDESYFDIVKENQDFYAEFFDKSFGFELKNTQEFYYLISEETNENTSRDISIFFSIFCYELDKDGKNFMNELGFSDFHIDEIVDYIKNSSWSDIIKSNKQLNDADSIKRLVGSTMVKRNIAVKHSDDNYSFTKAYKLFIDFARELIKSEPNNANA
;
A
#
# COMPACT_ATOMS: atom_id res chain seq x y z
N MET A 1 12.00 16.15 -25.08
CA MET A 1 12.65 16.82 -23.92
C MET A 1 12.05 16.20 -22.66
N TYR A 2 12.84 15.94 -21.62
CA TYR A 2 12.32 15.29 -20.40
C TYR A 2 11.58 16.29 -19.50
N PRO A 3 10.49 15.87 -18.81
CA PRO A 3 9.80 16.71 -17.83
C PRO A 3 10.70 17.14 -16.67
N ASN A 4 10.29 18.18 -15.93
CA ASN A 4 11.00 18.60 -14.73
C ASN A 4 11.04 17.44 -13.69
N LYS A 5 12.13 17.35 -12.94
CA LYS A 5 12.37 16.30 -11.92
C LYS A 5 12.24 14.85 -12.45
N HIS A 6 12.38 14.65 -13.76
CA HIS A 6 12.22 13.34 -14.40
C HIS A 6 13.03 12.24 -13.73
N LYS A 7 14.32 12.48 -13.44
CA LYS A 7 15.18 11.48 -12.79
C LYS A 7 14.63 11.05 -11.42
N GLN A 8 14.18 11.99 -10.60
CA GLN A 8 13.62 11.71 -9.27
C GLN A 8 12.33 10.92 -9.36
N ILE A 9 11.44 11.29 -10.30
CA ILE A 9 10.17 10.59 -10.54
C ILE A 9 10.43 9.15 -10.98
N VAL A 10 11.31 8.97 -11.97
CA VAL A 10 11.68 7.64 -12.47
C VAL A 10 12.29 6.80 -11.37
N THR A 11 13.27 7.32 -10.61
CA THR A 11 13.86 6.59 -9.49
C THR A 11 12.81 6.21 -8.44
N SER A 12 11.92 7.13 -8.06
CA SER A 12 10.86 6.86 -7.08
C SER A 12 9.94 5.71 -7.52
N LEU A 13 9.43 5.79 -8.75
CA LEU A 13 8.53 4.76 -9.29
C LEU A 13 9.23 3.41 -9.50
N MET A 14 10.47 3.41 -9.98
CA MET A 14 11.27 2.19 -10.16
C MET A 14 11.62 1.51 -8.82
N ASP A 15 11.73 2.27 -7.73
CA ASP A 15 11.88 1.73 -6.37
C ASP A 15 10.55 1.14 -5.82
N GLY A 16 9.49 1.14 -6.62
CA GLY A 16 8.16 0.66 -6.24
C GLY A 16 7.43 1.60 -5.29
N ARG A 17 7.81 2.89 -5.25
CA ARG A 17 7.11 3.90 -4.46
C ARG A 17 5.87 4.39 -5.18
N PHE A 18 4.82 4.62 -4.40
CA PHE A 18 3.66 5.38 -4.84
C PHE A 18 4.02 6.86 -4.90
N ILE A 19 3.58 7.53 -5.97
CA ILE A 19 3.54 9.00 -6.03
C ILE A 19 2.11 9.42 -5.69
N THR A 20 1.89 10.01 -4.51
CA THR A 20 0.55 10.38 -4.03
C THR A 20 0.22 11.84 -4.29
N ILE A 21 -1.07 12.20 -4.27
CA ILE A 21 -1.57 13.57 -4.51
C ILE A 21 -0.98 14.63 -3.58
N ASP A 22 -0.50 14.22 -2.41
CA ASP A 22 0.15 15.11 -1.43
C ASP A 22 1.61 15.45 -1.80
N GLU A 23 2.17 14.82 -2.85
CA GLU A 23 3.55 15.03 -3.29
C GLU A 23 3.63 15.98 -4.50
N SER A 24 4.65 16.84 -4.51
CA SER A 24 4.93 17.75 -5.63
C SER A 24 5.21 17.05 -6.98
N TYR A 25 5.45 15.74 -6.97
CA TYR A 25 5.67 14.95 -8.18
C TYR A 25 4.37 14.56 -8.87
N PHE A 26 3.25 14.52 -8.14
CA PHE A 26 1.98 14.06 -8.65
C PHE A 26 1.50 14.87 -9.85
N ASP A 27 1.50 16.20 -9.73
CA ASP A 27 1.06 17.08 -10.81
C ASP A 27 1.96 16.98 -12.03
N ILE A 28 3.28 16.80 -11.83
CA ILE A 28 4.22 16.61 -12.94
C ILE A 28 3.92 15.31 -13.70
N VAL A 29 3.68 14.21 -12.98
CA VAL A 29 3.32 12.93 -13.61
C VAL A 29 1.97 13.05 -14.32
N LYS A 30 0.99 13.71 -13.70
CA LYS A 30 -0.35 13.93 -14.26
C LYS A 30 -0.33 14.75 -15.55
N GLU A 31 0.41 15.86 -15.58
CA GLU A 31 0.56 16.71 -16.77
C GLU A 31 1.33 16.04 -17.90
N ASN A 32 2.17 15.05 -17.58
CA ASN A 32 3.03 14.33 -18.53
C ASN A 32 2.71 12.82 -18.57
N GLN A 33 1.45 12.46 -18.31
CA GLN A 33 1.06 11.07 -18.09
C GLN A 33 1.39 10.18 -19.30
N ASP A 34 1.02 10.63 -20.51
CA ASP A 34 1.28 9.88 -21.74
C ASP A 34 2.78 9.66 -21.96
N PHE A 35 3.59 10.68 -21.68
CA PHE A 35 5.04 10.58 -21.76
C PHE A 35 5.58 9.51 -20.79
N TYR A 36 5.14 9.52 -19.53
CA TYR A 36 5.64 8.56 -18.55
C TYR A 36 5.12 7.15 -18.82
N ALA A 37 3.86 6.98 -19.23
CA ALA A 37 3.31 5.68 -19.62
C ALA A 37 4.12 5.06 -20.76
N GLU A 38 4.36 5.82 -21.84
CA GLU A 38 5.18 5.35 -22.97
C GLU A 38 6.64 5.10 -22.55
N PHE A 39 7.21 5.97 -21.72
CA PHE A 39 8.58 5.83 -21.24
C PHE A 39 8.78 4.53 -20.44
N PHE A 40 7.90 4.23 -19.49
CA PHE A 40 8.02 3.03 -18.66
C PHE A 40 7.77 1.75 -19.44
N ASP A 41 6.78 1.75 -20.33
CA ASP A 41 6.46 0.63 -21.20
C ASP A 41 7.65 0.31 -22.13
N LYS A 42 8.12 1.30 -22.89
CA LYS A 42 9.20 1.08 -23.88
C LYS A 42 10.57 0.83 -23.26
N SER A 43 10.85 1.40 -22.09
CA SER A 43 12.19 1.30 -21.49
C SER A 43 12.34 0.10 -20.56
N PHE A 44 11.25 -0.31 -19.89
CA PHE A 44 11.30 -1.34 -18.84
C PHE A 44 10.22 -2.41 -18.96
N GLY A 45 9.25 -2.27 -19.88
CA GLY A 45 8.09 -3.16 -19.97
C GLY A 45 7.15 -3.02 -18.77
N PHE A 46 7.16 -1.86 -18.09
CA PHE A 46 6.35 -1.62 -16.90
C PHE A 46 5.15 -0.75 -17.25
N GLU A 47 3.99 -1.10 -16.70
CA GLU A 47 2.77 -0.33 -16.87
C GLU A 47 2.66 0.75 -15.77
N LEU A 48 2.49 2.01 -16.18
CA LEU A 48 2.12 3.08 -15.26
C LEU A 48 0.61 3.06 -15.01
N LYS A 49 0.24 2.68 -13.79
CA LYS A 49 -1.14 2.77 -13.32
C LYS A 49 -1.37 4.05 -12.54
N ASN A 50 -2.60 4.54 -12.59
CA ASN A 50 -3.01 5.72 -11.85
C ASN A 50 -4.42 5.58 -11.28
N THR A 51 -4.64 6.31 -10.20
CA THR A 51 -5.97 6.64 -9.68
C THR A 51 -6.12 8.17 -9.72
N GLN A 52 -7.18 8.69 -9.10
CA GLN A 52 -7.29 10.13 -8.86
C GLN A 52 -6.33 10.63 -7.76
N GLU A 53 -5.75 9.72 -6.96
CA GLU A 53 -5.01 10.07 -5.75
C GLU A 53 -3.55 9.59 -5.75
N PHE A 54 -3.15 8.69 -6.63
CA PHE A 54 -1.78 8.20 -6.71
C PHE A 54 -1.41 7.53 -8.05
N TYR A 55 -0.11 7.45 -8.32
CA TYR A 55 0.52 6.70 -9.41
C TYR A 55 1.43 5.61 -8.88
N TYR A 56 1.56 4.51 -9.63
CA TYR A 56 2.45 3.40 -9.33
C TYR A 56 2.77 2.57 -10.57
N LEU A 57 3.84 1.78 -10.52
CA LEU A 57 4.21 0.85 -11.59
C LEU A 57 3.76 -0.58 -11.27
N ILE A 58 3.34 -1.30 -12.30
CA ILE A 58 3.15 -2.74 -12.28
C ILE A 58 4.11 -3.37 -13.30
N SER A 59 4.75 -4.47 -12.93
CA SER A 59 5.48 -5.35 -13.84
C SER A 59 4.81 -6.73 -13.92
N GLU A 60 4.96 -7.44 -15.04
CA GLU A 60 4.47 -8.82 -15.17
C GLU A 60 5.13 -9.79 -14.18
N GLU A 61 6.33 -9.47 -13.70
CA GLU A 61 7.10 -10.27 -12.72
C GLU A 61 6.84 -9.84 -11.26
N THR A 62 5.82 -9.03 -10.98
CA THR A 62 5.60 -8.46 -9.64
C THR A 62 5.49 -9.57 -8.58
N ASN A 63 6.31 -9.47 -7.54
CA ASN A 63 6.28 -10.38 -6.39
C ASN A 63 4.97 -10.19 -5.59
N GLU A 64 3.93 -10.94 -5.97
CA GLU A 64 2.58 -10.90 -5.39
C GLU A 64 2.57 -10.98 -3.86
N ASN A 65 3.59 -11.62 -3.26
CA ASN A 65 3.64 -11.86 -1.82
C ASN A 65 3.63 -10.58 -0.99
N THR A 66 4.38 -9.54 -1.38
CA THR A 66 4.40 -8.28 -0.60
C THR A 66 3.05 -7.56 -0.69
N SER A 67 2.46 -7.48 -1.88
CA SER A 67 1.12 -6.86 -2.04
C SER A 67 0.07 -7.64 -1.27
N ARG A 68 0.16 -8.98 -1.27
CA ARG A 68 -0.71 -9.86 -0.48
C ARG A 68 -0.56 -9.62 1.03
N ASP A 69 0.67 -9.58 1.55
CA ASP A 69 0.94 -9.34 2.97
C ASP A 69 0.40 -7.99 3.44
N ILE A 70 0.59 -6.93 2.64
CA ILE A 70 0.07 -5.59 2.92
C ILE A 70 -1.47 -5.58 2.86
N SER A 71 -2.07 -6.31 1.92
CA SER A 71 -3.54 -6.41 1.80
C SER A 71 -4.16 -7.17 2.96
N ILE A 72 -3.52 -8.26 3.42
CA ILE A 72 -3.94 -8.98 4.63
C ILE A 72 -3.82 -8.07 5.86
N PHE A 73 -2.71 -7.33 5.98
CA PHE A 73 -2.53 -6.35 7.05
C PHE A 73 -3.69 -5.34 7.09
N PHE A 74 -3.99 -4.66 5.99
CA PHE A 74 -5.07 -3.68 5.97
C PHE A 74 -6.43 -4.32 6.17
N SER A 75 -6.67 -5.53 5.68
CA SER A 75 -7.94 -6.24 5.89
C SER A 75 -8.20 -6.47 7.39
N ILE A 76 -7.20 -6.98 8.10
CA ILE A 76 -7.28 -7.22 9.55
C ILE A 76 -7.40 -5.89 10.29
N PHE A 77 -6.57 -4.91 9.95
CA PHE A 77 -6.53 -3.64 10.64
C PHE A 77 -7.84 -2.85 10.49
N CYS A 78 -8.41 -2.79 9.27
CA CYS A 78 -9.72 -2.16 9.03
C CYS A 78 -10.82 -2.88 9.82
N TYR A 79 -10.81 -4.21 9.82
CA TYR A 79 -11.82 -5.00 10.53
C TYR A 79 -11.78 -4.75 12.05
N GLU A 80 -10.59 -4.72 12.67
CA GLU A 80 -10.49 -4.48 14.11
C GLU A 80 -10.78 -3.00 14.47
N LEU A 81 -10.44 -2.03 13.61
CA LEU A 81 -10.86 -0.63 13.79
C LEU A 81 -12.39 -0.49 13.77
N ASP A 82 -13.06 -1.11 12.79
CA ASP A 82 -14.53 -1.09 12.69
C ASP A 82 -15.18 -1.77 13.90
N LYS A 83 -14.61 -2.88 14.36
CA LYS A 83 -15.08 -3.60 15.55
C LYS A 83 -14.96 -2.75 16.83
N ASP A 84 -13.95 -1.90 16.91
CA ASP A 84 -13.79 -0.89 17.97
C ASP A 84 -14.72 0.34 17.79
N GLY A 85 -15.58 0.32 16.78
CA GLY A 85 -16.52 1.40 16.48
C GLY A 85 -15.90 2.61 15.78
N LYS A 86 -14.64 2.49 15.31
CA LYS A 86 -13.96 3.53 14.56
C LYS A 86 -14.23 3.35 13.07
N ASN A 87 -14.54 4.42 12.35
CA ASN A 87 -14.66 4.35 10.89
C ASN A 87 -13.27 4.21 10.27
N PHE A 88 -12.90 3.01 9.80
CA PHE A 88 -11.54 2.78 9.30
C PHE A 88 -11.13 3.73 8.16
N MET A 89 -12.06 4.15 7.29
CA MET A 89 -11.74 5.06 6.18
C MET A 89 -11.30 6.43 6.69
N ASN A 90 -11.93 6.92 7.77
CA ASN A 90 -11.52 8.15 8.44
C ASN A 90 -10.20 7.95 9.17
N GLU A 91 -10.07 6.87 9.94
CA GLU A 91 -8.87 6.61 10.74
C GLU A 91 -7.62 6.47 9.85
N LEU A 92 -7.67 5.62 8.82
CA LEU A 92 -6.57 5.49 7.86
C LEU A 92 -6.33 6.76 7.03
N GLY A 93 -7.34 7.63 6.93
CA GLY A 93 -7.26 8.85 6.15
C GLY A 93 -6.69 10.06 6.89
N PHE A 94 -6.80 10.10 8.22
CA PHE A 94 -6.59 11.32 9.01
C PHE A 94 -5.94 11.09 10.38
N SER A 95 -5.78 9.85 10.85
CA SER A 95 -5.20 9.55 12.15
C SER A 95 -3.73 9.15 12.04
N ASP A 96 -3.00 9.40 13.14
CA ASP A 96 -1.70 8.82 13.41
C ASP A 96 -1.86 7.67 14.40
N PHE A 97 -1.12 6.59 14.21
CA PHE A 97 -1.13 5.43 15.09
C PHE A 97 0.27 5.18 15.62
N HIS A 98 0.36 4.94 16.94
CA HIS A 98 1.62 4.47 17.50
C HIS A 98 1.89 3.04 17.00
N ILE A 99 3.15 2.70 16.75
CA ILE A 99 3.46 1.36 16.21
C ILE A 99 3.01 0.22 17.12
N ASP A 100 3.08 0.41 18.43
CA ASP A 100 2.61 -0.60 19.39
C ASP A 100 1.08 -0.73 19.37
N GLU A 101 0.33 0.35 19.11
CA GLU A 101 -1.13 0.30 18.91
C GLU A 101 -1.46 -0.56 17.67
N ILE A 102 -0.74 -0.36 16.56
CA ILE A 102 -0.91 -1.19 15.36
C ILE A 102 -0.61 -2.66 15.68
N VAL A 103 0.48 -2.94 16.40
CA VAL A 103 0.83 -4.30 16.81
C VAL A 103 -0.28 -4.92 17.65
N ASP A 104 -0.83 -4.19 18.61
CA ASP A 104 -1.89 -4.67 19.48
C ASP A 104 -3.18 -5.00 18.70
N TYR A 105 -3.57 -4.13 17.75
CA TYR A 105 -4.70 -4.40 16.86
C TYR A 105 -4.52 -5.70 16.07
N ILE A 106 -3.34 -5.90 15.47
CA ILE A 106 -3.08 -7.11 14.69
C ILE A 106 -3.00 -8.34 15.61
N LYS A 107 -2.22 -8.28 16.70
CA LYS A 107 -1.96 -9.46 17.54
C LYS A 107 -3.16 -9.93 18.34
N ASN A 108 -4.08 -9.03 18.71
CA ASN A 108 -5.30 -9.36 19.43
C ASN A 108 -6.51 -9.58 18.51
N SER A 109 -6.29 -9.57 17.18
CA SER A 109 -7.36 -9.80 16.23
C SER A 109 -7.98 -11.20 16.35
N SER A 110 -9.26 -11.25 16.01
CA SER A 110 -10.00 -12.51 15.83
C SER A 110 -9.51 -13.37 14.65
N TRP A 111 -8.67 -12.82 13.76
CA TRP A 111 -8.15 -13.49 12.56
C TRP A 111 -6.87 -14.30 12.85
N SER A 112 -6.80 -14.94 14.02
CA SER A 112 -5.54 -15.48 14.56
C SER A 112 -4.85 -16.52 13.67
N ASP A 113 -5.61 -17.31 12.91
CA ASP A 113 -5.05 -18.36 12.06
C ASP A 113 -4.36 -17.78 10.82
N ILE A 114 -4.93 -16.71 10.25
CA ILE A 114 -4.36 -15.96 9.14
C ILE A 114 -3.08 -15.24 9.61
N ILE A 115 -3.10 -14.65 10.81
CA ILE A 115 -1.94 -13.99 11.40
C ILE A 115 -0.80 -14.98 11.64
N LYS A 116 -1.08 -16.15 12.22
CA LYS A 116 -0.05 -17.16 12.50
C LYS A 116 0.58 -17.74 11.23
N SER A 117 -0.18 -17.82 10.14
CA SER A 117 0.29 -18.34 8.85
C SER A 117 1.03 -17.29 8.01
N ASN A 118 0.83 -15.99 8.27
CA ASN A 118 1.53 -14.91 7.58
C ASN A 118 2.84 -14.53 8.30
N LYS A 119 4.00 -14.74 7.64
CA LYS A 119 5.33 -14.46 8.21
C LYS A 119 5.62 -12.98 8.46
N GLN A 120 4.88 -12.06 7.87
CA GLN A 120 5.04 -10.62 8.15
C GLN A 120 4.15 -10.14 9.31
N LEU A 121 3.20 -10.95 9.77
CA LEU A 121 2.22 -10.58 10.80
C LEU A 121 2.28 -11.44 12.07
N ASN A 122 2.93 -12.60 12.02
CA ASN A 122 2.91 -13.58 13.10
C ASN A 122 3.63 -13.12 14.39
N ASP A 123 4.53 -12.14 14.32
CA ASP A 123 5.25 -11.56 15.45
C ASP A 123 5.33 -10.02 15.38
N ALA A 124 5.57 -9.39 16.53
CA ALA A 124 5.58 -7.94 16.67
C ALA A 124 6.69 -7.27 15.86
N ASP A 125 7.89 -7.86 15.79
CA ASP A 125 9.03 -7.28 15.06
C ASP A 125 8.80 -7.34 13.54
N SER A 126 8.15 -8.39 13.07
CA SER A 126 7.74 -8.52 11.67
C SER A 126 6.69 -7.47 11.28
N ILE A 127 5.69 -7.20 12.14
CA ILE A 127 4.71 -6.12 11.92
C ILE A 127 5.42 -4.75 11.91
N LYS A 128 6.30 -4.50 12.89
CA LYS A 128 7.12 -3.28 12.98
C LYS A 128 7.95 -3.06 11.72
N ARG A 129 8.55 -4.12 11.17
CA ARG A 129 9.31 -4.07 9.91
C ARG A 129 8.41 -3.83 8.70
N LEU A 130 7.23 -4.46 8.66
CA LEU A 130 6.27 -4.29 7.57
C LEU A 130 5.83 -2.82 7.46
N VAL A 131 5.37 -2.23 8.57
CA VAL A 131 4.91 -0.84 8.60
C VAL A 131 6.10 0.12 8.53
N GLY A 132 7.04 0.01 9.47
CA GLY A 132 8.11 1.00 9.68
C GLY A 132 9.25 0.98 8.66
N SER A 133 9.33 -0.06 7.81
CA SER A 133 10.33 -0.13 6.75
C SER A 133 9.70 -0.36 5.38
N THR A 134 8.92 -1.44 5.21
CA THR A 134 8.43 -1.81 3.87
C THR A 134 7.38 -0.83 3.34
N MET A 135 6.37 -0.50 4.14
CA MET A 135 5.33 0.46 3.75
C MET A 135 5.86 1.89 3.68
N VAL A 136 6.75 2.28 4.61
CA VAL A 136 7.41 3.60 4.55
C VAL A 136 8.25 3.76 3.29
N LYS A 137 9.10 2.78 2.96
CA LYS A 137 9.94 2.83 1.76
C LYS A 137 9.09 3.02 0.51
N ARG A 138 7.93 2.37 0.44
CA ARG A 138 6.99 2.42 -0.70
C ARG A 138 6.07 3.63 -0.68
N ASN A 139 6.14 4.51 0.31
CA ASN A 139 5.21 5.63 0.48
C ASN A 139 3.74 5.21 0.68
N ILE A 140 3.52 4.09 1.36
CA ILE A 140 2.20 3.62 1.82
C ILE A 140 1.92 4.11 3.23
N ALA A 141 2.96 4.21 4.06
CA ALA A 141 2.93 4.80 5.39
C ALA A 141 3.96 5.94 5.48
N VAL A 142 3.71 6.89 6.36
CA VAL A 142 4.65 7.98 6.68
C VAL A 142 4.99 7.87 8.16
N LYS A 143 6.28 7.79 8.47
CA LYS A 143 6.78 7.79 9.84
C LYS A 143 6.88 9.23 10.36
N HIS A 144 6.31 9.46 11.54
CA HIS A 144 6.40 10.70 12.30
C HIS A 144 7.30 10.52 13.54
N SER A 145 7.30 11.50 14.45
CA SER A 145 8.01 11.38 15.73
C SER A 145 7.38 10.32 16.64
N ASP A 146 8.18 9.84 17.60
CA ASP A 146 7.74 8.93 18.66
C ASP A 146 7.06 7.66 18.13
N ASP A 147 7.60 7.09 17.05
CA ASP A 147 7.09 5.87 16.41
C ASP A 147 5.60 5.91 16.05
N ASN A 148 5.08 7.10 15.76
CA ASN A 148 3.77 7.29 15.16
C ASN A 148 3.84 7.19 13.63
N TYR A 149 2.78 6.66 13.03
CA TYR A 149 2.66 6.46 11.60
C TYR A 149 1.28 6.88 11.11
N SER A 150 1.23 7.56 9.96
CA SER A 150 0.00 7.76 9.17
C SER A 150 0.06 6.92 7.90
N PHE A 151 -1.09 6.71 7.26
CA PHE A 151 -1.18 6.03 5.97
C PHE A 151 -1.48 7.02 4.85
N THR A 152 -0.81 6.85 3.71
CA THR A 152 -1.07 7.65 2.51
C THR A 152 -2.27 7.10 1.75
N LYS A 153 -2.81 7.85 0.78
CA LYS A 153 -3.92 7.36 -0.06
C LYS A 153 -3.62 6.04 -0.80
N ALA A 154 -2.34 5.64 -0.91
CA ALA A 154 -1.95 4.35 -1.48
C ALA A 154 -2.51 3.14 -0.72
N TYR A 155 -2.91 3.27 0.56
CA TYR A 155 -3.54 2.16 1.30
C TYR A 155 -4.77 1.61 0.57
N LYS A 156 -5.49 2.46 -0.17
CA LYS A 156 -6.74 2.09 -0.87
C LYS A 156 -6.53 0.99 -1.89
N LEU A 157 -5.37 0.95 -2.56
CA LEU A 157 -5.04 -0.12 -3.50
C LEU A 157 -5.12 -1.49 -2.83
N PHE A 158 -4.63 -1.60 -1.60
CA PHE A 158 -4.55 -2.87 -0.87
C PHE A 158 -5.89 -3.29 -0.28
N ILE A 159 -6.74 -2.32 0.08
CA ILE A 159 -8.14 -2.59 0.44
C ILE A 159 -8.92 -3.09 -0.77
N ASP A 160 -8.78 -2.43 -1.92
CA ASP A 160 -9.47 -2.84 -3.15
C ASP A 160 -8.99 -4.22 -3.61
N PHE A 161 -7.68 -4.49 -3.56
CA PHE A 161 -7.12 -5.81 -3.84
C PHE A 161 -7.71 -6.89 -2.93
N ALA A 162 -7.81 -6.64 -1.62
CA ALA A 162 -8.44 -7.58 -0.69
C ALA A 162 -9.92 -7.85 -1.03
N ARG A 163 -10.68 -6.81 -1.42
CA ARG A 163 -12.07 -6.95 -1.84
C ARG A 163 -12.21 -7.75 -3.13
N GLU A 164 -11.28 -7.59 -4.07
CA GLU A 164 -11.26 -8.36 -5.31
C GLU A 164 -10.94 -9.84 -5.08
N LEU A 165 -10.02 -10.16 -4.16
CA LEU A 165 -9.74 -11.56 -3.78
C LEU A 165 -10.98 -12.27 -3.22
N ILE A 166 -11.75 -11.59 -2.36
CA ILE A 166 -13.00 -12.15 -1.81
C ILE A 166 -14.04 -12.37 -2.91
N LYS A 167 -14.07 -11.50 -3.92
CA LYS A 167 -15.00 -11.60 -5.06
C LYS A 167 -14.59 -12.63 -6.12
N SER A 168 -13.33 -13.06 -6.15
CA SER A 168 -12.85 -14.08 -7.09
C SER A 168 -13.00 -15.52 -6.55
N GLU A 169 -13.07 -15.70 -5.24
CA GLU A 169 -13.39 -16.98 -4.59
C GLU A 169 -14.79 -17.59 -4.85
N PRO A 170 -15.89 -16.87 -5.16
CA PRO A 170 -17.21 -17.49 -5.38
C PRO A 170 -17.32 -18.29 -6.68
N ASN A 171 -16.39 -18.15 -7.64
CA ASN A 171 -16.50 -18.78 -8.96
C ASN A 171 -15.72 -20.09 -9.11
N ASN A 172 -14.94 -20.52 -8.12
CA ASN A 172 -14.18 -21.78 -8.17
C ASN A 172 -14.74 -22.86 -7.21
N ALA A 173 -15.94 -22.67 -6.67
CA ALA A 173 -16.63 -23.68 -5.87
C ALA A 173 -17.72 -24.45 -6.65
N ASN A 174 -17.91 -24.17 -7.95
CA ASN A 174 -18.91 -24.83 -8.81
C ASN A 174 -18.36 -25.16 -10.21
N ALA A 175 -17.21 -25.83 -10.29
CA ALA A 175 -16.71 -26.45 -11.52
C ALA A 175 -16.35 -27.91 -11.27
#